data_AF-N2C0H9-F1
#
_entry.id   AF-N2C0H9-F1
#
_cell.length_a   1.000
_cell.length_b   1.000
_cell.length_c   1.000
_cell.angle_alpha   90.00
_cell.angle_beta   90.00
_cell.angle_gamma   90.00
#
_symmetry.space_group_name_H-M   'P 1'
#
loop_
_entity.id
_entity.type
_entity.pdbx_description
1 polymer ?
#
loop_
_entity_poly.entity_id
_entity_poly.type
_entity_poly.pdbx_seq_one_letter_code
_entity_poly.pdbx_strand_id
1 'polypeptide(L)' 'MDDTSTEHLLLTTRQAARYIGIGDEKVRELTEQKHNPLPVIYLPNARYPYYTKELIDKYFMSLAVPKIGEKNG' A
#
# COMPACT_ATOMS: atom_id res chain seq x y z
N MET A 1 -3.71 30.31 4.26
CA MET A 1 -3.01 29.25 5.02
C MET A 1 -2.74 28.16 4.01
N ASP A 2 -1.61 28.27 3.35
CA ASP A 2 -1.16 27.28 2.38
C ASP A 2 -0.61 26.08 3.15
N ASP A 3 -1.49 25.14 3.50
CA ASP A 3 -1.10 23.80 3.91
C ASP A 3 -0.69 23.04 2.64
N THR A 4 0.44 23.46 2.05
CA THR A 4 1.14 22.64 1.06
C THR A 4 1.81 21.54 1.84
N SER A 5 1.01 20.58 2.26
CA SER A 5 1.47 19.34 2.88
C SER A 5 2.41 18.72 1.85
N THR A 6 3.73 18.85 2.07
CA THR A 6 4.75 18.27 1.21
C THR A 6 4.37 16.82 0.97
N GLU A 7 3.94 16.48 -0.25
CA GLU A 7 3.57 15.11 -0.56
C GLU A 7 4.81 14.26 -0.37
N HIS A 8 4.84 13.52 0.74
CA HIS A 8 5.92 12.58 1.00
C HIS A 8 5.87 11.52 -0.10
N LEU A 9 6.82 11.60 -1.04
CA LEU A 9 6.97 10.63 -2.13
C LEU A 9 7.14 9.21 -1.58
N LEU A 10 7.79 9.08 -0.42
CA LEU A 10 7.98 7.84 0.30
C LEU A 10 7.30 7.90 1.67
N LEU A 11 6.50 6.88 1.95
CA LEU A 11 5.78 6.69 3.19
C LEU A 11 6.47 5.61 4.01
N THR A 12 6.65 5.86 5.31
CA THR A 12 6.91 4.81 6.29
C THR A 12 5.67 3.93 6.48
N THR A 13 5.81 2.76 7.13
CA THR A 13 4.65 1.90 7.49
C THR A 13 3.54 2.69 8.19
N ARG A 14 3.91 3.57 9.14
CA ARG A 14 2.94 4.40 9.89
C ARG A 14 2.22 5.42 8.99
N GLN A 15 2.92 5.98 8.00
CA GLN A 15 2.30 6.91 7.06
C GLN A 15 1.41 6.18 6.04
N ALA A 16 1.81 4.99 5.58
CA ALA A 16 1.00 4.12 4.74
C ALA A 16 -0.28 3.70 5.45
N ALA A 17 -0.18 3.29 6.72
CA ALA A 17 -1.31 2.95 7.59
C ALA A 17 -2.32 4.09 7.70
N ARG A 18 -1.84 5.31 7.97
CA ARG A 18 -2.69 6.52 7.98
C ARG A 18 -3.33 6.82 6.63
N TYR A 19 -2.60 6.62 5.54
CA TYR A 19 -3.09 6.88 4.19
C TYR A 19 -4.29 6.00 3.84
N ILE A 20 -4.24 4.71 4.16
CA ILE A 20 -5.33 3.76 3.86
C ILE A 20 -6.35 3.57 4.99
N GLY A 21 -6.13 4.21 6.15
CA GLY A 21 -7.04 4.14 7.29
C GLY A 21 -7.04 2.79 8.03
N ILE A 22 -5.90 2.09 8.08
CA ILE A 22 -5.74 0.83 8.83
C ILE A 22 -4.60 0.93 9.85
N GLY A 23 -4.48 -0.04 10.76
CA GLY A 23 -3.39 -0.08 11.74
C GLY A 23 -2.04 -0.49 11.13
N ASP A 24 -0.94 0.00 11.71
CA ASP A 24 0.44 -0.33 11.31
C ASP A 24 0.70 -1.84 11.24
N GLU A 25 0.15 -2.61 12.17
CA GLU A 25 0.25 -4.07 12.19
C GLU A 25 -0.37 -4.69 10.95
N LYS A 26 -1.52 -4.17 10.49
CA LYS A 26 -2.18 -4.69 9.30
C LYS A 26 -1.40 -4.41 8.03
N VAL A 27 -0.72 -3.26 7.97
CA VAL A 27 0.21 -2.96 6.86
C VAL A 27 1.37 -3.96 6.84
N ARG A 28 1.92 -4.30 8.01
CA ARG A 28 2.98 -5.32 8.10
C ARG A 28 2.49 -6.69 7.68
N GLU A 29 1.32 -7.12 8.16
CA GLU A 29 0.71 -8.38 7.73
C GLU A 29 0.52 -8.45 6.21
N LEU A 30 -0.01 -7.38 5.60
CA LEU A 30 -0.17 -7.29 4.15
C LEU A 30 1.18 -7.30 3.41
N THR A 31 2.23 -6.76 4.03
CA THR A 31 3.58 -6.75 3.45
C THR A 31 4.26 -8.12 3.54
N GLU A 32 4.02 -8.86 4.63
CA GLU A 32 4.69 -10.13 4.94
C GLU A 32 3.91 -11.37 4.46
N GLN A 33 2.67 -11.21 4.00
CA GLN A 33 1.86 -12.32 3.51
C GLN A 33 2.48 -13.03 2.29
N LYS A 34 2.27 -14.35 2.20
CA LYS A 34 2.85 -15.19 1.14
C LYS A 34 2.25 -14.96 -0.23
N HIS A 35 0.95 -14.65 -0.30
CA HIS A 35 0.22 -14.51 -1.55
C HIS A 35 -0.15 -13.04 -1.75
N ASN A 36 0.28 -12.47 -2.88
CA ASN A 36 0.04 -11.09 -3.25
C ASN A 36 0.40 -10.09 -2.13
N PRO A 37 1.67 -10.00 -1.70
CA PRO A 37 2.09 -9.05 -0.69
C PRO A 37 1.93 -7.60 -1.16
N LEU A 38 1.67 -6.69 -0.22
CA LEU A 38 1.71 -5.25 -0.45
C LEU A 38 3.11 -4.86 -0.95
N PRO A 39 3.23 -4.24 -2.14
CA PRO A 39 4.53 -3.87 -2.69
C PRO A 39 5.23 -2.80 -1.85
N VAL A 40 6.55 -2.94 -1.72
CA VAL A 40 7.40 -2.03 -0.95
C VAL A 40 8.66 -1.62 -1.70
N ILE A 41 9.26 -0.52 -1.27
CA ILE A 41 10.54 0.00 -1.74
C ILE A 41 11.58 -0.23 -0.65
N TYR A 42 12.64 -0.96 -0.98
CA TYR A 42 13.83 -1.07 -0.14
C TYR A 42 14.90 -0.11 -0.65
N LEU A 43 15.25 0.87 0.18
CA LEU A 43 16.36 1.78 -0.12
C LEU A 43 17.68 1.21 0.42
N PRO A 44 18.82 1.46 -0.25
CA PRO A 44 20.13 1.15 0.30
C PRO A 44 20.29 1.79 1.69
N ASN A 45 20.80 1.02 2.66
CA ASN A 45 21.01 1.43 4.05
C ASN A 45 19.75 1.77 4.86
N ALA A 46 18.54 1.57 4.32
CA ALA A 46 17.33 1.71 5.10
C ALA A 46 17.04 0.44 5.92
N ARG A 47 16.76 0.61 7.21
CA ARG A 47 16.38 -0.50 8.10
C ARG A 47 14.97 -1.05 7.83
N TYR A 48 14.08 -0.22 7.27
CA TYR A 48 12.68 -0.53 7.09
C TYR A 48 12.24 -0.23 5.65
N PRO A 49 11.23 -0.96 5.14
CA PRO A 49 10.65 -0.68 3.83
C PRO A 49 9.89 0.64 3.81
N TYR A 50 9.81 1.22 2.62
CA TYR A 50 8.97 2.37 2.31
C TYR A 50 7.86 2.00 1.32
N TYR A 51 6.86 2.87 1.23
CA TYR A 51 5.71 2.72 0.35
C TYR A 51 5.51 4.02 -0.44
N THR A 52 4.75 3.96 -1.53
CA THR A 52 4.23 5.16 -2.20
C THR A 52 2.72 5.06 -2.25
N LYS A 53 2.01 6.20 -2.32
CA LYS A 53 0.56 6.22 -2.53
C LYS A 53 0.18 5.40 -3.78
N GLU A 54 0.90 5.62 -4.88
CA GLU A 54 0.68 4.91 -6.14
C GLU A 54 0.82 3.39 -6.03
N LEU A 55 1.85 2.89 -5.32
CA LEU A 55 2.03 1.44 -5.11
C LEU A 55 0.87 0.85 -4.30
N ILE A 56 0.45 1.57 -3.26
CA ILE A 56 -0.68 1.17 -2.41
C ILE A 56 -1.97 1.15 -3.23
N ASP A 57 -2.25 2.20 -3.99
CA ASP A 57 -3.47 2.33 -4.80
C ASP A 57 -3.54 1.21 -5.85
N LYS A 58 -2.44 0.97 -6.59
CA LYS A 58 -2.36 -0.12 -7.56
C LYS A 58 -2.59 -1.48 -6.91
N TYR A 59 -2.03 -1.71 -5.73
CA TYR A 59 -2.23 -2.94 -4.99
C TYR A 59 -3.73 -3.16 -4.68
N PHE A 60 -4.40 -2.19 -4.06
CA PHE A 60 -5.82 -2.33 -3.73
C PHE A 60 -6.74 -2.37 -4.97
N MET A 61 -6.40 -1.64 -6.03
CA MET A 61 -7.11 -1.74 -7.31
C MET A 61 -6.99 -3.14 -7.93
N SER A 62 -5.83 -3.79 -7.80
CA SER A 62 -5.63 -5.15 -8.30
C SER A 62 -6.48 -6.20 -7.55
N LEU A 63 -6.82 -5.93 -6.28
CA LEU A 63 -7.74 -6.76 -5.49
C LEU A 63 -9.20 -6.54 -5.88
N ALA A 64 -9.53 -5.36 -6.41
CA ALA A 64 -10.90 -4.93 -6.71
C ALA A 64 -11.45 -5.48 -8.04
N VAL A 65 -10.79 -6.44 -8.70
CA VAL A 65 -11.28 -7.02 -9.95
C VAL A 65 -12.68 -7.61 -9.74
N PRO A 66 -13.73 -7.13 -10.44
CA PRO A 66 -15.04 -7.75 -10.38
C PRO A 66 -14.95 -9.16 -10.98
N LYS A 67 -15.65 -10.13 -10.39
CA LYS A 67 -15.89 -11.45 -10.98
C LYS A 67 -16.64 -11.29 -12.32
N ILE A 68 -15.96 -10.93 -13.40
CA ILE A 68 -16.50 -11.06 -14.76
C ILE A 68 -16.23 -12.51 -15.15
N GLY A 69 -17.16 -13.38 -14.77
CA GLY A 69 -17.04 -14.82 -15.01
C GLY A 69 -18.21 -15.68 -14.53
N GLU A 70 -19.24 -15.14 -13.90
CA GLU A 70 -20.51 -15.85 -13.69
C GLU A 70 -21.56 -15.33 -14.67
N LYS A 71 -21.51 -15.81 -15.92
CA LYS A 71 -22.73 -16.05 -16.69
C LYS A 71 -22.59 -17.39 -17.40
N ASN A 72 -23.28 -18.38 -16.81
CA ASN A 72 -23.80 -19.53 -17.53
C ASN A 72 -24.61 -19.05 -18.75
N GLY A 73 -24.41 -19.69 -19.89
CA GLY A 73 -25.12 -19.44 -21.14
C GLY A 73 -24.45 -20.17 -22.28
#